data_AF-A0A1I4JZV9-F1
#
_entry.id   AF-A0A1I4JZV9-F1
#
_cell.length_a   1.000
_cell.length_b   1.000
_cell.length_c   1.000
_cell.angle_alpha   90.00
_cell.angle_beta   90.00
_cell.angle_gamma   90.00
#
_symmetry.space_group_name_H-M   'P 1'
#
loop_
_entity.id
_entity.type
_entity.pdbx_description
1 polymer ?
#
loop_
_entity_poly.entity_id
_entity_poly.type
_entity_poly.pdbx_seq_one_letter_code
_entity_poly.pdbx_strand_id
1 'polypeptide(L)'
;MAKDWLLHPWLERFLPDHMRPVDDHIFSDAHGLVIVQETEKALDRLIEYGRQIKSSQNFKKNGDTFHFRLKVNQKRMKLLSYENHKSGAAIKKRIVIEYFRKAYLPKNRQKRCKEATVQYIKNGQTFVRSIQQSTYFQGIFDKLEQLDDALLGDLIQNQNPAPVPTEQKDAEPSGEKDFIHSGEEPFHQLMELEKKKTESWQELPALINNRLSSLMEEIRRTGDLFDTLDVEDRYTVKRMLTKDIPSLVDTFLSLSSDNQEKQTEQLYEALVKMEVNVGKLREKTEHTKLEQMEQLIELNERRYPVKRNTPSE
;
A
#
# COMPACT_ATOMS: atom_id res chain seq x y z
N MET A 1 -17.41 -33.67 7.33
CA MET A 1 -17.20 -34.79 6.39
C MET A 1 -18.38 -34.88 5.41
N ALA A 2 -18.45 -33.98 4.42
CA ALA A 2 -19.52 -33.98 3.40
C ALA A 2 -19.13 -33.30 2.08
N LYS A 3 -17.82 -33.14 1.79
CA LYS A 3 -17.31 -32.45 0.59
C LYS A 3 -16.52 -33.34 -0.37
N ASP A 4 -16.17 -34.56 0.02
CA ASP A 4 -15.31 -35.44 -0.81
C ASP A 4 -16.04 -36.05 -2.01
N TRP A 5 -17.37 -35.99 -2.05
CA TRP A 5 -18.13 -36.49 -3.20
C TRP A 5 -18.00 -35.61 -4.46
N LEU A 6 -17.65 -34.32 -4.29
CA LEU A 6 -17.38 -33.40 -5.41
C LEU A 6 -16.00 -33.62 -6.05
N LEU A 7 -15.14 -34.45 -5.44
CA LEU A 7 -13.78 -34.75 -5.90
C LEU A 7 -13.71 -35.97 -6.83
N HIS A 8 -14.86 -36.55 -7.21
CA HIS A 8 -14.86 -37.67 -8.13
C HIS A 8 -14.50 -37.17 -9.55
N PRO A 9 -13.52 -37.77 -10.26
CA PRO A 9 -13.00 -37.28 -11.55
C PRO A 9 -14.05 -37.06 -12.66
N TRP A 10 -15.22 -37.68 -12.54
CA TRP A 10 -16.33 -37.52 -13.47
C TRP A 10 -17.22 -36.30 -13.17
N LEU A 11 -17.32 -35.88 -11.91
CA LEU A 11 -18.06 -34.68 -11.48
C LEU A 11 -17.30 -33.39 -11.77
N GLU A 12 -15.96 -33.43 -11.79
CA GLU A 12 -15.12 -32.29 -12.17
C GLU A 12 -15.42 -31.77 -13.59
N ARG A 13 -15.82 -32.66 -14.50
CA ARG A 13 -16.22 -32.31 -15.87
C ARG A 13 -17.47 -31.43 -15.92
N PHE A 14 -18.33 -31.46 -14.89
CA PHE A 14 -19.55 -30.64 -14.81
C PHE A 14 -19.37 -29.38 -13.97
N LEU A 15 -18.23 -29.21 -13.30
CA LEU A 15 -17.94 -27.99 -12.57
C LEU A 15 -17.64 -26.83 -13.53
N PRO A 16 -18.12 -25.61 -13.25
CA PRO A 16 -17.67 -24.40 -13.93
C PRO A 16 -16.15 -24.26 -13.85
N ASP A 17 -15.53 -23.70 -14.88
CA ASP A 17 -14.06 -23.66 -15.01
C ASP A 17 -13.36 -23.14 -13.74
N HIS A 18 -13.84 -22.03 -13.17
CA HIS A 18 -13.29 -21.40 -11.97
C HIS A 18 -13.41 -22.24 -10.68
N MET A 19 -14.23 -23.29 -10.66
CA MET A 19 -14.36 -24.23 -9.53
C MET A 19 -13.51 -25.48 -9.70
N ARG A 20 -13.04 -25.79 -10.92
CA ARG A 20 -12.17 -26.94 -11.17
C ARG A 20 -10.79 -26.68 -10.56
N PRO A 21 -10.20 -27.65 -9.83
CA PRO A 21 -8.88 -27.48 -9.25
C PRO A 21 -7.84 -27.24 -10.35
N VAL A 22 -6.80 -26.47 -10.03
CA VAL A 22 -5.65 -26.33 -10.93
C VAL A 22 -4.80 -27.60 -10.93
N ASP A 23 -4.33 -28.00 -12.10
CA ASP A 23 -3.36 -29.09 -12.22
C ASP A 23 -2.01 -28.68 -11.63
N ASP A 24 -1.42 -29.54 -10.80
CA ASP A 24 -0.15 -29.28 -10.13
C ASP A 24 1.00 -28.99 -11.11
N HIS A 25 0.94 -29.52 -12.33
CA HIS A 25 1.94 -29.29 -13.38
C HIS A 25 2.05 -27.82 -13.80
N ILE A 26 1.03 -26.99 -13.50
CA ILE A 26 1.04 -25.57 -13.87
C ILE A 26 2.05 -24.81 -13.02
N PHE A 27 2.27 -25.28 -11.78
CA PHE A 27 3.13 -24.62 -10.80
C PHE A 27 4.40 -25.41 -10.45
N SER A 28 4.57 -26.63 -10.98
CA SER A 28 5.78 -27.44 -10.77
C SER A 28 7.03 -26.87 -11.46
N ASP A 29 6.86 -25.98 -12.44
CA ASP A 29 7.98 -25.30 -13.11
C ASP A 29 8.63 -24.24 -12.20
N ALA A 30 9.93 -23.99 -12.39
CA ALA A 30 10.72 -23.05 -11.60
C ALA A 30 10.07 -21.65 -11.56
N HIS A 31 9.55 -21.16 -12.68
CA HIS A 31 8.85 -19.87 -12.73
C HIS A 31 7.51 -19.89 -11.99
N GLY A 32 6.82 -21.02 -11.97
CA GLY A 32 5.58 -21.22 -11.21
C GLY A 32 5.82 -21.18 -9.69
N LEU A 33 6.93 -21.75 -9.22
CA LEU A 33 7.33 -21.68 -7.82
C LEU A 33 7.78 -20.28 -7.42
N VAL A 34 8.53 -19.59 -8.29
CA VAL A 34 9.04 -18.24 -8.01
C VAL A 34 7.90 -17.26 -7.73
N ILE A 35 6.82 -17.26 -8.53
CA ILE A 35 5.70 -16.33 -8.28
C ILE A 35 5.01 -16.60 -6.93
N VAL A 36 4.89 -17.86 -6.52
CA VAL A 36 4.31 -18.24 -5.23
C VAL A 36 5.22 -17.78 -4.10
N GLN A 37 6.51 -18.12 -4.15
CA GLN A 37 7.50 -17.74 -3.13
C GLN A 37 7.64 -16.22 -2.98
N GLU A 38 7.65 -15.48 -4.08
CA GLU A 38 7.73 -14.02 -4.05
C GLU A 38 6.45 -13.37 -3.50
N THR A 39 5.29 -13.96 -3.81
CA THR A 39 4.01 -13.55 -3.21
C THR A 39 4.02 -13.80 -1.69
N GLU A 40 4.55 -14.94 -1.27
CA GLU A 40 4.73 -15.30 0.13
C GLU A 40 5.68 -14.34 0.87
N LYS A 41 6.87 -14.04 0.31
CA LYS A 41 7.80 -13.07 0.88
C LYS A 41 7.19 -11.66 0.97
N ALA A 42 6.42 -11.27 -0.04
CA ALA A 42 5.72 -9.98 -0.02
C ALA A 42 4.71 -9.93 1.14
N LEU A 43 3.98 -11.02 1.40
CA LEU A 43 3.08 -11.11 2.55
C LEU A 43 3.84 -11.14 3.89
N ASP A 44 4.97 -11.86 4.00
CA ASP A 44 5.78 -11.86 5.24
C ASP A 44 6.21 -10.45 5.64
N ARG A 45 6.71 -9.68 4.68
CA ARG A 45 7.06 -8.27 4.90
C ARG A 45 5.85 -7.47 5.37
N LEU A 46 4.69 -7.66 4.74
CA LEU A 46 3.47 -6.97 5.16
C LEU A 46 2.98 -7.39 6.55
N ILE A 47 3.24 -8.62 7.00
CA ILE A 47 2.93 -9.06 8.36
C ILE A 47 3.88 -8.39 9.37
N GLU A 48 5.16 -8.29 9.03
CA GLU A 48 6.17 -7.60 9.85
C GLU A 48 5.85 -6.11 10.00
N TYR A 49 5.56 -5.41 8.90
CA TYR A 49 5.12 -4.02 8.89
C TYR A 49 3.65 -3.84 9.28
N GLY A 50 2.92 -4.94 9.44
CA GLY A 50 1.46 -4.99 9.63
C GLY A 50 0.96 -4.33 10.92
N ARG A 51 1.87 -4.13 11.89
CA ARG A 51 1.64 -3.59 13.24
C ARG A 51 1.40 -2.07 13.30
N GLN A 52 1.28 -1.39 12.16
CA GLN A 52 1.12 0.08 12.11
C GLN A 52 -0.01 0.55 11.16
N ILE A 53 -0.83 -0.36 10.63
CA ILE A 53 -1.72 -0.08 9.49
C ILE A 53 -3.13 0.30 9.97
N LYS A 54 -3.51 1.58 9.81
CA LYS A 54 -4.75 2.16 10.39
C LYS A 54 -5.98 2.15 9.48
N SER A 55 -5.90 1.86 8.17
CA SER A 55 -7.08 1.94 7.28
C SER A 55 -6.99 1.14 5.97
N SER A 56 -7.94 1.36 5.06
CA SER A 56 -8.10 0.62 3.79
C SER A 56 -6.91 0.86 2.83
N GLN A 57 -5.92 -0.02 2.82
CA GLN A 57 -4.69 0.16 2.05
C GLN A 57 -4.61 -0.68 0.78
N ASN A 58 -3.84 -0.18 -0.19
CA ASN A 58 -3.48 -0.91 -1.40
C ASN A 58 -1.96 -1.07 -1.45
N PHE A 59 -1.46 -2.27 -1.18
CA PHE A 59 -0.05 -2.60 -1.35
C PHE A 59 0.21 -3.01 -2.78
N LYS A 60 1.28 -2.52 -3.37
CA LYS A 60 1.73 -2.90 -4.72
C LYS A 60 3.24 -3.15 -4.68
N LYS A 61 3.69 -4.26 -5.26
CA LYS A 61 5.09 -4.56 -5.56
C LYS A 61 5.17 -4.88 -7.04
N ASN A 62 5.90 -4.06 -7.80
CA ASN A 62 6.15 -4.31 -9.21
C ASN A 62 7.59 -4.83 -9.31
N GLY A 63 7.75 -6.14 -9.41
CA GLY A 63 9.05 -6.76 -9.67
C GLY A 63 9.36 -6.83 -11.17
N ASP A 64 10.62 -7.11 -11.48
CA ASP A 64 11.10 -7.22 -12.85
C ASP A 64 10.45 -8.34 -13.65
N THR A 65 9.93 -9.38 -12.99
CA THR A 65 9.29 -10.55 -13.64
C THR A 65 7.83 -10.74 -13.24
N PHE A 66 7.37 -10.12 -12.14
CA PHE A 66 6.01 -10.29 -11.63
C PHE A 66 5.48 -9.02 -10.97
N HIS A 67 4.16 -8.89 -10.89
CA HIS A 67 3.47 -7.83 -10.19
C HIS A 67 2.62 -8.43 -9.07
N PHE A 68 2.65 -7.79 -7.93
CA PHE A 68 1.86 -8.13 -6.75
C PHE A 68 1.04 -6.90 -6.35
N ARG A 69 -0.22 -7.13 -5.99
CA ARG A 69 -1.13 -6.12 -5.48
C ARG A 69 -2.04 -6.72 -4.42
N LEU A 70 -2.01 -6.19 -3.21
CA LEU A 70 -2.92 -6.54 -2.14
C LEU A 70 -3.77 -5.33 -1.76
N LYS A 71 -5.08 -5.43 -1.98
CA LYS A 71 -6.06 -4.42 -1.54
C LYS A 71 -6.74 -4.89 -0.27
N VAL A 72 -6.51 -4.20 0.83
CA VAL A 72 -7.15 -4.43 2.12
C VAL A 72 -8.26 -3.40 2.29
N ASN A 73 -9.50 -3.85 2.33
CA ASN A 73 -10.65 -3.05 2.73
C ASN A 73 -11.09 -3.47 4.13
N GLN A 74 -12.03 -2.74 4.74
CA GLN A 74 -12.63 -3.13 6.02
C GLN A 74 -13.24 -4.55 5.97
N LYS A 75 -14.04 -4.87 4.94
CA LYS A 75 -14.75 -6.16 4.84
C LYS A 75 -13.93 -7.31 4.23
N ARG A 76 -12.96 -7.00 3.37
CA ARG A 76 -12.30 -7.99 2.50
C ARG A 76 -10.87 -7.61 2.16
N MET A 77 -10.05 -8.61 1.87
CA MET A 77 -8.74 -8.49 1.26
C MET A 77 -8.77 -9.09 -0.14
N LYS A 78 -8.16 -8.41 -1.11
CA LYS A 78 -8.03 -8.89 -2.48
C LYS A 78 -6.58 -8.87 -2.91
N LEU A 79 -6.01 -10.05 -3.07
CA LEU A 79 -4.68 -10.29 -3.59
C LEU A 79 -4.75 -10.55 -5.10
N LEU A 80 -3.84 -9.91 -5.83
CA LEU A 80 -3.62 -10.09 -7.26
C LEU A 80 -2.11 -10.27 -7.46
N SER A 81 -1.70 -11.39 -8.05
CA SER A 81 -0.30 -11.67 -8.40
C SER A 81 -0.23 -12.15 -9.84
N TYR A 82 0.60 -11.55 -10.70
CA TYR A 82 0.69 -11.93 -12.11
C TYR A 82 2.08 -11.73 -12.69
N GLU A 83 2.44 -12.59 -13.63
CA GLU A 83 3.71 -12.48 -14.35
C GLU A 83 3.64 -11.38 -15.41
N ASN A 84 4.76 -10.67 -15.62
CA ASN A 84 4.83 -9.60 -16.61
C ASN A 84 5.38 -10.11 -17.97
N HIS A 85 5.55 -9.20 -18.92
CA HIS A 85 6.06 -9.55 -20.25
C HIS A 85 7.54 -9.96 -20.27
N LYS A 86 8.31 -9.55 -19.25
CA LYS A 86 9.73 -9.87 -19.09
C LYS A 86 9.96 -11.23 -18.42
N SER A 87 8.93 -11.85 -17.83
CA SER A 87 9.02 -13.22 -17.32
C SER A 87 9.30 -14.20 -18.46
N GLY A 88 10.33 -15.04 -18.28
CA GLY A 88 10.67 -16.14 -19.18
C GLY A 88 9.74 -17.35 -19.08
N ALA A 89 8.66 -17.27 -18.29
CA ALA A 89 7.73 -18.38 -18.12
C ALA A 89 7.01 -18.75 -19.42
N ALA A 90 7.03 -20.04 -19.76
CA ALA A 90 6.31 -20.57 -20.92
C ALA A 90 4.79 -20.40 -20.79
N ILE A 91 4.26 -20.46 -19.55
CA ILE A 91 2.85 -20.26 -19.23
C ILE A 91 2.75 -19.09 -18.25
N LYS A 92 2.24 -17.96 -18.72
CA LYS A 92 2.00 -16.78 -17.88
C LYS A 92 0.77 -16.99 -17.01
N LYS A 93 0.92 -16.74 -15.71
CA LYS A 93 -0.10 -16.97 -14.70
C LYS A 93 -0.58 -15.66 -14.08
N ARG A 94 -1.88 -15.59 -13.81
CA ARG A 94 -2.52 -14.50 -13.07
C ARG A 94 -3.37 -15.08 -11.96
N ILE A 95 -2.93 -14.86 -10.73
CA ILE A 95 -3.50 -15.35 -9.49
C ILE A 95 -4.38 -14.26 -8.89
N VAL A 96 -5.59 -14.62 -8.47
CA VAL A 96 -6.54 -13.74 -7.78
C VAL A 96 -7.05 -14.46 -6.54
N ILE A 97 -6.90 -13.86 -5.36
CA ILE A 97 -7.45 -14.37 -4.11
C ILE A 97 -8.27 -13.26 -3.44
N GLU A 98 -9.57 -13.49 -3.23
CA GLU A 98 -10.46 -12.63 -2.47
C GLU A 98 -10.87 -13.34 -1.16
N TYR A 99 -10.61 -12.67 -0.05
CA TYR A 99 -10.78 -13.22 1.29
C TYR A 99 -11.59 -12.25 2.17
N PHE A 100 -12.54 -12.75 2.95
CA PHE A 100 -13.29 -11.97 3.94
C PHE A 100 -12.48 -11.83 5.23
N ARG A 101 -12.47 -10.61 5.79
CA ARG A 101 -11.77 -10.34 7.05
C ARG A 101 -12.50 -10.96 8.24
N LYS A 102 -11.73 -11.42 9.22
CA LYS A 102 -12.17 -12.04 10.48
C LYS A 102 -13.14 -11.16 11.27
N ALA A 103 -12.95 -9.84 11.25
CA ALA A 103 -13.88 -8.86 11.86
C ALA A 103 -15.34 -8.99 11.36
N TYR A 104 -15.53 -9.37 10.09
CA TYR A 104 -16.86 -9.42 9.46
C TYR A 104 -17.39 -10.85 9.31
N LEU A 105 -16.49 -11.83 9.17
CA LEU A 105 -16.87 -13.22 9.08
C LEU A 105 -15.91 -14.08 9.93
N PRO A 106 -16.20 -14.27 11.23
CA PRO A 106 -15.32 -15.03 12.14
C PRO A 106 -15.34 -16.56 11.88
N LYS A 107 -16.06 -17.02 10.85
CA LYS A 107 -16.21 -18.44 10.52
C LYS A 107 -14.92 -19.03 9.93
N ASN A 108 -14.87 -20.36 9.91
CA ASN A 108 -13.74 -21.19 9.48
C ASN A 108 -13.16 -20.78 8.10
N ARG A 109 -11.84 -20.94 7.90
CA ARG A 109 -11.04 -20.51 6.73
C ARG A 109 -11.71 -20.71 5.37
N GLN A 110 -12.29 -21.89 5.15
CA GLN A 110 -12.95 -22.25 3.90
C GLN A 110 -14.18 -21.38 3.56
N LYS A 111 -14.84 -20.77 4.55
CA LYS A 111 -15.98 -19.87 4.33
C LYS A 111 -15.57 -18.41 4.14
N ARG A 112 -14.33 -18.06 4.48
CA ARG A 112 -13.78 -16.70 4.31
C ARG A 112 -13.15 -16.52 2.93
N CYS A 113 -12.62 -17.57 2.32
CA CYS A 113 -12.16 -17.50 0.92
C CYS A 113 -13.38 -17.39 -0.02
N LYS A 114 -13.60 -16.20 -0.58
CA LYS A 114 -14.68 -15.94 -1.54
C LYS A 114 -14.28 -16.40 -2.94
N GLU A 115 -13.04 -16.09 -3.32
CA GLU A 115 -12.47 -16.45 -4.62
C GLU A 115 -11.01 -16.79 -4.41
N ALA A 116 -10.53 -17.84 -5.08
CA ALA A 116 -9.11 -18.12 -5.20
C ALA A 116 -8.90 -18.85 -6.51
N THR A 117 -8.51 -18.11 -7.54
CA THR A 117 -8.40 -18.58 -8.91
C THR A 117 -7.05 -18.24 -9.52
N VAL A 118 -6.62 -19.05 -10.47
CA VAL A 118 -5.53 -18.76 -11.39
C VAL A 118 -6.07 -18.74 -12.80
N GLN A 119 -5.64 -17.74 -13.57
CA GLN A 119 -5.88 -17.60 -14.99
C GLN A 119 -4.57 -17.84 -15.74
N TYR A 120 -4.60 -18.67 -16.76
CA TYR A 120 -3.44 -18.93 -17.62
C TYR A 120 -3.88 -19.32 -19.03
N ILE A 121 -2.98 -19.19 -20.01
CA ILE A 121 -3.23 -19.59 -21.39
C ILE A 121 -2.36 -20.80 -21.70
N LYS A 122 -2.97 -21.89 -22.17
CA LYS A 122 -2.27 -23.12 -22.60
C LYS A 122 -2.85 -23.52 -23.95
N ASN A 123 -1.99 -23.72 -24.96
CA ASN A 123 -2.39 -24.11 -26.32
C ASN A 123 -3.47 -23.19 -26.95
N GLY A 124 -3.36 -21.88 -26.73
CA GLY A 124 -4.31 -20.88 -27.26
C GLY A 124 -5.66 -20.80 -26.53
N GLN A 125 -5.89 -21.63 -25.51
CA GLN A 125 -7.10 -21.60 -24.68
C GLN A 125 -6.81 -20.96 -23.32
N THR A 126 -7.73 -20.08 -22.89
CA THR A 126 -7.68 -19.46 -21.56
C THR A 126 -8.37 -20.36 -20.55
N PHE A 127 -7.64 -20.72 -19.50
CA PHE A 127 -8.16 -21.49 -18.39
C PHE A 127 -8.28 -20.60 -17.15
N VAL A 128 -9.40 -20.75 -16.45
CA VAL A 128 -9.58 -20.25 -15.08
C VAL A 128 -9.73 -21.49 -14.20
N ARG A 129 -8.93 -21.61 -13.16
CA ARG A 129 -8.91 -22.77 -12.25
C ARG A 129 -8.86 -22.34 -10.80
N SER A 130 -9.46 -23.10 -9.91
CA SER A 130 -9.41 -22.90 -8.46
C SER A 130 -8.05 -23.30 -7.90
N ILE A 131 -7.50 -22.44 -7.04
CA ILE A 131 -6.25 -22.72 -6.29
C ILE A 131 -6.53 -23.00 -4.80
N GLN A 132 -7.80 -23.07 -4.39
CA GLN A 132 -8.18 -23.27 -2.98
C GLN A 132 -7.60 -24.55 -2.37
N GLN A 133 -7.49 -25.60 -3.17
CA GLN A 133 -7.03 -26.92 -2.73
C GLN A 133 -5.56 -27.18 -3.12
N SER A 134 -4.91 -26.25 -3.82
CA SER A 134 -3.53 -26.42 -4.25
C SER A 134 -2.58 -26.36 -3.05
N THR A 135 -1.63 -27.29 -3.01
CA THR A 135 -0.60 -27.38 -1.96
C THR A 135 0.35 -26.19 -2.00
N TYR A 136 0.70 -25.71 -3.19
CA TYR A 136 1.56 -24.55 -3.39
C TYR A 136 1.02 -23.26 -2.75
N PHE A 137 -0.30 -23.13 -2.62
CA PHE A 137 -0.94 -21.90 -2.14
C PHE A 137 -1.29 -21.92 -0.65
N GLN A 138 -1.06 -23.03 0.05
CA GLN A 138 -1.38 -23.14 1.47
C GLN A 138 -0.64 -22.08 2.30
N GLY A 139 0.65 -21.87 2.05
CA GLY A 139 1.44 -20.85 2.74
C GLY A 139 0.94 -19.42 2.48
N ILE A 140 0.54 -19.09 1.25
CA ILE A 140 -0.09 -17.79 0.93
C ILE A 140 -1.36 -17.59 1.73
N PHE A 141 -2.23 -18.60 1.83
CA PHE A 141 -3.46 -18.50 2.61
C PHE A 141 -3.18 -18.35 4.11
N ASP A 142 -2.21 -19.07 4.65
CA ASP A 142 -1.82 -18.97 6.07
C ASP A 142 -1.27 -17.57 6.38
N LYS A 143 -0.45 -17.01 5.49
CA LYS A 143 0.08 -15.64 5.62
C LYS A 143 -1.01 -14.59 5.51
N LEU A 144 -2.00 -14.77 4.64
CA LEU A 144 -3.17 -13.88 4.60
C LEU A 144 -3.96 -13.91 5.92
N GLU A 145 -4.02 -15.06 6.60
CA GLU A 145 -4.65 -15.13 7.92
C GLU A 145 -3.84 -14.45 9.01
N GLN A 146 -2.52 -14.66 9.01
CA GLN A 146 -1.60 -13.98 9.94
C GLN A 146 -1.62 -12.47 9.76
N LEU A 147 -1.69 -12.01 8.50
CA LEU A 147 -1.83 -10.59 8.20
C LEU A 147 -3.15 -10.03 8.73
N ASP A 148 -4.26 -10.75 8.56
CA ASP A 148 -5.55 -10.31 9.12
C ASP A 148 -5.56 -10.29 10.65
N ASP A 149 -4.87 -11.24 11.30
CA ASP A 149 -4.69 -11.24 12.75
C ASP A 149 -3.84 -10.05 13.23
N ALA A 150 -2.73 -9.76 12.54
CA ALA A 150 -1.91 -8.58 12.83
C ALA A 150 -2.73 -7.29 12.72
N LEU A 151 -3.51 -7.15 11.65
CA LEU A 151 -4.39 -6.00 11.42
C LEU A 151 -5.56 -5.92 12.42
N LEU A 152 -5.97 -7.04 13.03
CA LEU A 152 -6.99 -7.07 14.09
C LEU A 152 -6.43 -6.75 15.47
N GLY A 153 -5.20 -7.20 15.77
CA GLY A 153 -4.50 -6.89 17.01
C GLY A 153 -4.41 -5.39 17.26
N ASP A 154 -4.10 -4.62 16.21
CA ASP A 154 -4.12 -3.16 16.26
C ASP A 154 -5.52 -2.58 16.43
N LEU A 155 -6.55 -3.16 15.81
CA LEU A 155 -7.94 -2.71 15.99
C LEU A 155 -8.43 -2.86 17.44
N ILE A 156 -7.93 -3.86 18.18
CA ILE A 156 -8.29 -4.11 19.59
C ILE A 156 -7.42 -3.27 20.54
N GLN A 157 -6.14 -3.05 20.24
CA GLN A 157 -5.25 -2.20 21.06
C GLN A 157 -5.66 -0.72 21.06
N ASN A 158 -6.37 -0.25 20.03
CA ASN A 158 -6.84 1.13 19.91
C ASN A 158 -8.02 1.53 20.84
N GLN A 159 -8.39 0.71 21.83
CA GLN A 159 -9.35 1.09 22.88
C GLN A 159 -8.73 1.45 24.24
N ASN A 160 -7.40 1.38 24.42
CA ASN A 160 -6.75 1.84 25.64
C ASN A 160 -5.39 2.53 25.31
N PRO A 161 -5.04 3.63 26.01
CA PRO A 161 -3.73 4.25 25.82
C PRO A 161 -2.61 3.38 26.39
N ALA A 162 -1.47 3.41 25.70
CA ALA A 162 -0.31 2.52 25.83
C ALA A 162 0.40 2.51 27.20
N PRO A 163 1.42 1.64 27.36
CA PRO A 163 2.78 2.20 27.28
C PRO A 163 3.82 1.39 26.46
N VAL A 164 4.64 2.18 25.76
CA VAL A 164 6.09 2.17 25.40
C VAL A 164 6.85 0.82 25.24
N PRO A 165 7.67 0.67 24.17
CA PRO A 165 8.21 -0.61 23.71
C PRO A 165 9.60 -0.97 24.28
N THR A 166 9.86 -2.27 24.39
CA THR A 166 11.19 -2.82 24.70
C THR A 166 11.98 -3.07 23.42
N GLU A 167 13.23 -2.63 23.46
CA GLU A 167 14.31 -2.77 22.48
C GLU A 167 14.42 -4.16 21.86
N GLN A 168 14.74 -4.23 20.56
CA GLN A 168 15.66 -5.24 20.02
C GLN A 168 16.17 -4.93 18.60
N LYS A 169 17.49 -4.67 18.58
CA LYS A 169 18.56 -5.19 17.72
C LYS A 169 18.63 -4.84 16.23
N ASP A 170 19.80 -4.28 15.94
CA ASP A 170 20.47 -4.08 14.67
C ASP A 170 20.41 -5.28 13.72
N ALA A 171 19.97 -5.00 12.51
CA ALA A 171 20.41 -5.69 11.31
C ALA A 171 20.48 -4.65 10.19
N GLU A 172 21.69 -4.30 9.76
CA GLU A 172 21.88 -3.67 8.45
C GLU A 172 21.42 -4.63 7.35
N PRO A 173 20.77 -4.14 6.29
CA PRO A 173 20.89 -4.77 5.00
C PRO A 173 21.39 -3.76 3.97
N SER A 174 22.62 -3.98 3.53
CA SER A 174 23.09 -3.60 2.21
C SER A 174 22.20 -4.21 1.12
N GLY A 175 21.85 -3.43 0.09
CA GLY A 175 21.36 -3.94 -1.19
C GLY A 175 19.92 -3.55 -1.54
N GLU A 176 19.80 -2.58 -2.44
CA GLU A 176 18.64 -2.26 -3.29
C GLU A 176 17.24 -2.33 -2.66
N LYS A 177 16.79 -1.17 -2.17
CA LYS A 177 15.42 -0.93 -1.70
C LYS A 177 14.45 -0.80 -2.88
N ASP A 178 13.84 -1.92 -3.29
CA ASP A 178 12.59 -1.89 -4.07
C ASP A 178 11.42 -1.54 -3.14
N PHE A 179 11.09 -0.24 -3.12
CA PHE A 179 10.07 0.36 -2.25
C PHE A 179 8.64 -0.09 -2.62
N ILE A 180 7.87 -0.51 -1.62
CA ILE A 180 6.43 -0.75 -1.71
C ILE A 180 5.72 0.62 -1.66
N HIS A 181 5.05 1.00 -2.74
CA HIS A 181 4.28 2.26 -2.78
C HIS A 181 2.91 2.07 -2.08
N SER A 182 2.84 2.40 -0.79
CA SER A 182 1.59 2.66 -0.05
C SER A 182 1.41 4.18 0.14
N GLY A 183 0.17 4.61 0.43
CA GLY A 183 -0.19 6.01 0.71
C GLY A 183 0.43 6.64 1.97
N GLU A 184 1.47 6.02 2.52
CA GLU A 184 2.24 6.49 3.68
C GLU A 184 3.61 7.08 3.27
N GLU A 185 3.88 7.18 1.97
CA GLU A 185 5.18 7.58 1.41
C GLU A 185 5.78 8.88 1.99
N PRO A 186 5.03 9.98 2.23
CA PRO A 186 5.61 11.18 2.82
C PRO A 186 5.87 11.02 4.32
N PHE A 187 5.09 10.22 5.06
CA PHE A 187 5.23 10.10 6.51
C PHE A 187 6.51 9.38 6.90
N HIS A 188 6.86 8.30 6.21
CA HIS A 188 8.13 7.61 6.43
C HIS A 188 9.31 8.54 6.15
N GLN A 189 9.28 9.25 5.02
CA GLN A 189 10.35 10.18 4.63
C GLN A 189 10.43 11.37 5.58
N LEU A 190 9.29 11.85 6.07
CA LEU A 190 9.22 12.90 7.09
C LEU A 190 9.83 12.42 8.40
N MET A 191 9.53 11.19 8.85
CA MET A 191 10.14 10.61 10.04
C MET A 191 11.66 10.43 9.90
N GLU A 192 12.14 9.97 8.75
CA GLU A 192 13.58 9.91 8.46
C GLU A 192 14.22 11.31 8.52
N LEU A 193 13.54 12.32 8.00
CA LEU A 193 13.99 13.71 8.06
C LEU A 193 13.99 14.26 9.49
N GLU A 194 12.98 13.94 10.31
CA GLU A 194 12.92 14.31 11.73
C GLU A 194 14.04 13.67 12.54
N LYS A 195 14.31 12.39 12.27
CA LYS A 195 15.44 11.67 12.86
C LYS A 195 16.76 12.35 12.46
N LYS A 196 16.98 12.60 11.17
CA LYS A 196 18.18 13.28 10.68
C LYS A 196 18.34 14.67 11.27
N LYS A 197 17.25 15.42 11.41
CA LYS A 197 17.25 16.73 12.06
C LYS A 197 17.72 16.65 13.51
N THR A 198 17.25 15.64 14.24
CA THR A 198 17.59 15.43 15.65
C THR A 198 19.01 14.91 15.84
N GLU A 199 19.52 14.10 14.92
CA GLU A 199 20.83 13.44 15.03
C GLU A 199 21.98 14.26 14.41
N SER A 200 21.74 14.84 13.23
CA SER A 200 22.80 15.43 12.40
C SER A 200 22.69 16.94 12.21
N TRP A 201 21.55 17.56 12.49
CA TRP A 201 21.32 18.99 12.27
C TRP A 201 21.14 19.79 13.57
N GLN A 202 21.77 19.34 14.65
CA GLN A 202 21.70 20.01 15.96
C GLN A 202 22.33 21.42 15.95
N GLU A 203 23.29 21.65 15.07
CA GLU A 203 24.03 22.93 14.95
C GLU A 203 23.28 23.98 14.11
N LEU A 204 22.06 23.68 13.65
CA LEU A 204 21.28 24.66 12.88
C LEU A 204 20.95 25.91 13.69
N PRO A 205 21.14 27.12 13.13
CA PRO A 205 20.66 28.35 13.74
C PRO A 205 19.17 28.26 14.05
N ALA A 206 18.75 28.77 15.21
CA ALA A 206 17.37 28.66 15.70
C ALA A 206 16.33 29.13 14.68
N LEU A 207 16.64 30.20 13.93
CA LEU A 207 15.77 30.74 12.89
C LEU A 207 15.54 29.74 11.74
N ILE A 208 16.58 29.07 11.27
CA ILE A 208 16.49 28.04 10.23
C ILE A 208 15.81 26.79 10.77
N ASN A 209 16.14 26.37 11.99
CA ASN A 209 15.54 25.22 12.64
C ASN A 209 14.01 25.39 12.81
N ASN A 210 13.57 26.56 13.25
CA ASN A 210 12.15 26.89 13.37
C ASN A 210 11.46 26.85 12.01
N ARG A 211 12.08 27.44 10.98
CA ARG A 211 11.52 27.45 9.62
C ARG A 211 11.40 26.05 9.02
N LEU A 212 12.44 25.24 9.17
CA LEU A 212 12.43 23.83 8.76
C LEU A 212 11.31 23.05 9.48
N SER A 213 11.11 23.32 10.78
CA SER A 213 10.02 22.71 11.54
C SER A 213 8.63 23.09 11.00
N SER A 214 8.42 24.37 10.64
CA SER A 214 7.18 24.82 10.01
C SER A 214 6.92 24.16 8.66
N LEU A 215 7.94 24.07 7.79
CA LEU A 215 7.84 23.35 6.52
C LEU A 215 7.46 21.87 6.72
N MET A 216 8.11 21.19 7.66
CA MET A 216 7.85 19.79 7.95
C MET A 216 6.42 19.57 8.48
N GLU A 217 5.90 20.48 9.28
CA GLU A 217 4.51 20.46 9.74
C GLU A 217 3.51 20.67 8.59
N GLU A 218 3.82 21.56 7.65
CA GLU A 218 2.97 21.77 6.47
C GLU A 218 2.97 20.57 5.53
N ILE A 219 4.12 19.91 5.38
CA ILE A 219 4.21 18.62 4.66
C ILE A 219 3.42 17.54 5.39
N ARG A 220 3.48 17.48 6.72
CA ARG A 220 2.67 16.54 7.53
C ARG A 220 1.18 16.70 7.27
N ARG A 221 0.68 17.94 7.29
CA ARG A 221 -0.73 18.26 6.99
C ARG A 221 -1.11 17.86 5.57
N THR A 222 -0.20 18.05 4.62
CA THR A 222 -0.41 17.63 3.23
C THR A 222 -0.37 16.11 3.09
N GLY A 223 0.32 15.41 4.00
CA GLY A 223 0.39 13.95 4.08
C GLY A 223 -0.98 13.27 4.12
N ASP A 224 -1.96 13.88 4.80
CA ASP A 224 -3.33 13.36 4.90
C ASP A 224 -4.06 13.32 3.52
N LEU A 225 -3.63 14.17 2.59
CA LEU A 225 -4.16 14.29 1.23
C LEU A 225 -3.21 13.72 0.18
N PHE A 226 -2.13 13.06 0.59
CA PHE A 226 -1.06 12.66 -0.32
C PHE A 226 -1.54 11.70 -1.41
N ASP A 227 -2.43 10.77 -1.08
CA ASP A 227 -2.99 9.83 -2.06
C ASP A 227 -3.86 10.50 -3.14
N THR A 228 -4.42 11.67 -2.82
CA THR A 228 -5.24 12.47 -3.74
C THR A 228 -4.44 13.44 -4.59
N LEU A 229 -3.17 13.67 -4.25
CA LEU A 229 -2.24 14.43 -5.10
C LEU A 229 -2.02 13.72 -6.44
N ASP A 230 -1.78 14.51 -7.47
CA ASP A 230 -1.37 13.97 -8.77
C ASP A 230 0.04 13.34 -8.69
N VAL A 231 0.45 12.64 -9.76
CA VAL A 231 1.73 11.91 -9.76
C VAL A 231 2.92 12.87 -9.66
N GLU A 232 2.83 14.06 -10.26
CA GLU A 232 3.90 15.05 -10.28
C GLU A 232 4.04 15.76 -8.93
N ASP A 233 2.91 16.09 -8.30
CA ASP A 233 2.82 16.70 -6.98
C ASP A 233 3.37 15.75 -5.91
N ARG A 234 3.00 14.45 -5.96
CA ARG A 234 3.59 13.42 -5.09
C ARG A 234 5.10 13.29 -5.27
N TYR A 235 5.56 13.25 -6.51
CA TYR A 235 6.99 13.19 -6.80
C TYR A 235 7.72 14.42 -6.26
N THR A 236 7.13 15.61 -6.39
CA THR A 236 7.69 16.87 -5.90
C THR A 236 7.86 16.85 -4.37
N VAL A 237 6.82 16.46 -3.63
CA VAL A 237 6.89 16.34 -2.16
C VAL A 237 7.92 15.28 -1.74
N LYS A 238 7.93 14.12 -2.42
CA LYS A 238 8.92 13.06 -2.16
C LYS A 238 10.36 13.52 -2.40
N ARG A 239 10.62 14.17 -3.53
CA ARG A 239 11.95 14.69 -3.87
C ARG A 239 12.38 15.75 -2.86
N MET A 240 11.45 16.58 -2.41
CA MET A 240 11.70 17.59 -1.40
C MET A 240 12.20 16.96 -0.08
N LEU A 241 11.50 15.93 0.42
CA LEU A 241 11.85 15.24 1.66
C LEU A 241 13.14 14.42 1.55
N THR A 242 13.33 13.71 0.43
CA THR A 242 14.45 12.75 0.28
C THR A 242 15.74 13.37 -0.22
N LYS A 243 15.67 14.49 -0.94
CA LYS A 243 16.82 15.08 -1.63
C LYS A 243 16.95 16.58 -1.39
N ASP A 244 15.94 17.37 -1.70
CA ASP A 244 16.11 18.83 -1.78
C ASP A 244 16.37 19.45 -0.39
N ILE A 245 15.55 19.11 0.62
CA ILE A 245 15.77 19.59 2.00
C ILE A 245 17.09 19.04 2.57
N PRO A 246 17.37 17.72 2.53
CA PRO A 246 18.65 17.21 3.00
C PRO A 246 19.85 17.88 2.35
N SER A 247 19.84 18.03 1.03
CA SER A 247 20.94 18.63 0.29
C SER A 247 21.14 20.09 0.68
N LEU A 248 20.07 20.88 0.84
CA LEU A 248 20.18 22.29 1.23
C LEU A 248 20.77 22.43 2.64
N VAL A 249 20.27 21.66 3.60
CA VAL A 249 20.70 21.74 4.99
C VAL A 249 22.13 21.22 5.15
N ASP A 250 22.45 20.06 4.57
CA ASP A 250 23.81 19.50 4.64
C ASP A 250 24.83 20.44 3.97
N THR A 251 24.48 21.04 2.82
CA THR A 251 25.35 22.03 2.15
C THR A 251 25.56 23.24 3.04
N PHE A 252 24.51 23.78 3.65
CA PHE A 252 24.63 24.92 4.56
C PHE A 252 25.54 24.60 5.75
N LEU A 253 25.36 23.45 6.39
CA LEU A 253 26.19 23.03 7.52
C LEU A 253 27.65 22.77 7.13
N SER A 254 27.92 22.42 5.86
CA SER A 254 29.30 22.25 5.36
C SER A 254 30.06 23.57 5.13
N LEU A 255 29.37 24.72 5.16
CA LEU A 255 30.00 26.03 4.99
C LEU A 255 30.72 26.48 6.27
N SER A 256 31.76 27.33 6.11
CA SER A 256 32.36 28.05 7.24
C SER A 256 31.37 29.01 7.89
N SER A 257 31.56 29.34 9.19
CA SER A 257 30.67 30.24 9.95
C SER A 257 30.35 31.56 9.21
N ASP A 258 31.37 32.21 8.65
CA ASP A 258 31.23 33.49 7.94
C ASP A 258 30.39 33.36 6.66
N ASN A 259 30.42 32.17 6.04
CA ASN A 259 29.62 31.87 4.85
C ASN A 259 28.21 31.40 5.24
N GLN A 260 28.05 30.70 6.37
CA GLN A 260 26.73 30.37 6.92
C GLN A 260 25.94 31.64 7.22
N GLU A 261 26.55 32.65 7.83
CA GLU A 261 25.89 33.93 8.11
C GLU A 261 25.38 34.60 6.83
N LYS A 262 26.22 34.64 5.78
CA LYS A 262 25.84 35.20 4.46
C LYS A 262 24.76 34.40 3.74
N GLN A 263 24.73 33.09 3.94
CA GLN A 263 23.81 32.17 3.24
C GLN A 263 22.52 31.88 4.03
N THR A 264 22.43 32.38 5.28
CA THR A 264 21.28 32.14 6.16
C THR A 264 19.99 32.67 5.53
N GLU A 265 20.01 33.88 4.98
CA GLU A 265 18.84 34.49 4.32
C GLU A 265 18.39 33.67 3.11
N GLN A 266 19.34 33.21 2.29
CA GLN A 266 19.04 32.42 1.09
C GLN A 266 18.43 31.06 1.44
N LEU A 267 18.98 30.38 2.46
CA LEU A 267 18.40 29.12 2.95
C LEU A 267 17.00 29.35 3.52
N TYR A 268 16.82 30.41 4.29
CA TYR A 268 15.51 30.76 4.85
C TYR A 268 14.47 30.98 3.74
N GLU A 269 14.81 31.77 2.71
CA GLU A 269 13.93 31.98 1.56
C GLU A 269 13.60 30.68 0.82
N ALA A 270 14.58 29.80 0.64
CA ALA A 270 14.38 28.51 -0.03
C ALA A 270 13.36 27.66 0.74
N LEU A 271 13.50 27.56 2.07
CA LEU A 271 12.55 26.83 2.91
C LEU A 271 11.15 27.46 2.89
N VAL A 272 11.04 28.80 2.89
CA VAL A 272 9.75 29.51 2.75
C VAL A 272 9.10 29.22 1.40
N LYS A 273 9.87 29.24 0.30
CA LYS A 273 9.34 28.94 -1.04
C LYS A 273 8.83 27.50 -1.11
N MET A 274 9.54 26.55 -0.49
CA MET A 274 9.08 25.16 -0.37
C MET A 274 7.78 25.06 0.44
N GLU A 275 7.68 25.76 1.57
CA GLU A 275 6.50 25.77 2.44
C GLU A 275 5.26 26.30 1.69
N VAL A 276 5.41 27.44 1.00
CA VAL A 276 4.34 28.03 0.18
C VAL A 276 3.93 27.09 -0.95
N ASN A 277 4.89 26.40 -1.58
CA ASN A 277 4.56 25.46 -2.66
C ASN A 277 3.73 24.28 -2.13
N VAL A 278 4.14 23.69 -1.00
CA VAL A 278 3.40 22.59 -0.35
C VAL A 278 1.99 23.04 0.03
N GLY A 279 1.83 24.25 0.60
CA GLY A 279 0.52 24.82 0.90
C GLY A 279 -0.39 24.94 -0.32
N LYS A 280 0.15 25.41 -1.46
CA LYS A 280 -0.59 25.49 -2.72
C LYS A 280 -1.03 24.12 -3.25
N LEU A 281 -0.19 23.09 -3.11
CA LEU A 281 -0.54 21.72 -3.48
C LEU A 281 -1.72 21.21 -2.64
N ARG A 282 -1.72 21.50 -1.33
CA ARG A 282 -2.82 21.16 -0.43
C ARG A 282 -4.12 21.84 -0.85
N GLU A 283 -4.09 23.17 -1.02
CA GLU A 283 -5.27 23.97 -1.39
C GLU A 283 -5.87 23.52 -2.74
N LYS A 284 -5.03 23.30 -3.76
CA LYS A 284 -5.43 22.76 -5.06
C LYS A 284 -6.20 21.44 -4.90
N THR A 285 -5.68 20.55 -4.05
CA THR A 285 -6.23 19.21 -3.85
C THR A 285 -7.55 19.24 -3.07
N GLU A 286 -7.64 20.09 -2.05
CA GLU A 286 -8.88 20.33 -1.32
C GLU A 286 -9.97 20.85 -2.25
N HIS A 287 -9.64 21.81 -3.11
CA HIS A 287 -10.57 22.35 -4.10
C HIS A 287 -11.08 21.28 -5.07
N THR A 288 -10.17 20.47 -5.64
CA THR A 288 -10.56 19.36 -6.52
C THR A 288 -11.47 18.34 -5.82
N LYS A 289 -11.22 18.06 -4.53
CA LYS A 289 -12.08 17.15 -3.75
C LYS A 289 -13.49 17.72 -3.53
N LEU A 290 -13.59 19.02 -3.28
CA LEU A 290 -14.88 19.72 -3.14
C LEU A 290 -15.66 19.69 -4.47
N GLU A 291 -15.01 19.98 -5.60
CA GLU A 291 -15.63 19.90 -6.92
C GLU A 291 -16.16 18.49 -7.24
N GLN A 292 -15.36 17.45 -6.94
CA GLN A 292 -15.80 16.06 -7.12
C GLN A 292 -17.00 15.71 -6.24
N MET A 293 -17.03 16.22 -5.01
CA MET A 293 -18.16 16.02 -4.11
C MET A 293 -19.43 16.70 -4.65
N GLU A 294 -19.32 17.93 -5.14
CA GLU A 294 -20.44 18.67 -5.74
C GLU A 294 -20.99 17.95 -6.99
N GLN A 295 -20.11 17.46 -7.87
CA GLN A 295 -20.50 16.65 -9.03
C GLN A 295 -21.24 15.36 -8.62
N LEU A 296 -20.81 14.71 -7.54
CA LEU A 296 -21.48 13.52 -7.02
C LEU A 296 -22.87 13.83 -6.43
N ILE A 297 -23.02 14.97 -5.75
CA ILE A 297 -24.31 15.45 -5.26
C ILE A 297 -25.24 15.73 -6.44
N GLU A 298 -24.79 16.46 -7.46
CA GLU A 298 -25.58 16.77 -8.64
C GLU A 298 -26.02 15.49 -9.38
N LEU A 299 -25.13 14.51 -9.54
CA LEU A 299 -25.46 13.22 -10.12
C LEU A 299 -26.49 12.44 -9.30
N ASN A 300 -26.41 12.53 -7.97
CA ASN A 300 -27.36 11.89 -7.06
C ASN A 300 -28.75 12.53 -7.18
N GLU A 301 -28.83 13.86 -7.19
CA GLU A 301 -30.07 14.62 -7.38
C GLU A 301 -30.73 14.33 -8.73
N ARG A 302 -29.93 14.21 -9.81
CA ARG A 302 -30.43 13.81 -11.13
C ARG A 302 -30.97 12.38 -11.16
N ARG A 303 -30.38 11.45 -10.39
CA ARG A 303 -30.80 10.04 -10.34
C ARG A 303 -32.00 9.81 -9.43
N TYR A 304 -32.14 10.60 -8.37
CA TYR A 304 -33.23 10.50 -7.40
C TYR A 304 -33.88 11.88 -7.23
N PRO A 305 -34.65 12.35 -8.23
CA PRO A 305 -35.44 13.55 -8.04
C PRO A 305 -36.42 13.27 -6.91
N VAL A 306 -36.27 14.01 -5.80
CA VAL A 306 -37.22 13.95 -4.69
C VAL A 306 -38.57 14.32 -5.27
N LYS A 307 -39.47 13.33 -5.40
CA LYS A 307 -40.88 13.58 -5.73
C LYS A 307 -41.42 14.50 -4.63
N ARG A 308 -41.51 15.80 -4.94
CA ARG A 308 -42.27 16.74 -4.12
C ARG A 308 -43.71 16.23 -4.15
N ASN A 309 -44.16 15.66 -3.04
CA ASN A 309 -45.57 15.41 -2.83
C ASN A 309 -46.28 16.75 -2.93
N THR A 310 -46.93 17.00 -4.05
CA THR A 310 -47.93 18.05 -4.19
C THR A 310 -49.03 17.74 -3.18
N PRO A 311 -49.37 18.66 -2.25
CA PRO A 311 -50.53 18.47 -1.41
C PRO A 311 -51.75 18.44 -2.33
N SER A 312 -52.45 17.31 -2.34
CA SER A 312 -53.75 17.17 -2.97
C SER A 312 -54.76 18.02 -2.19
N GLU A 313 -55.34 19.00 -2.88
CA GLU A 313 -56.53 19.76 -2.48
C GLU A 313 -57.72 18.86 -2.15
#